data_AF-A0A936CTC1-F1
#
_entry.id   AF-A0A936CTC1-F1
#
_cell.length_a   1.000
_cell.length_b   1.000
_cell.length_c   1.000
_cell.angle_alpha   90.00
_cell.angle_beta   90.00
_cell.angle_gamma   90.00
#
_symmetry.space_group_name_H-M   'P 1'
#
loop_
_entity.id
_entity.type
_entity.pdbx_description
1 polymer ?
#
loop_
_entity_poly.entity_id
_entity_poly.type
_entity_poly.pdbx_seq_one_letter_code
_entity_poly.pdbx_strand_id
1 'polypeptide(L)'
;MTKRILQIVVVVGILATLVVDGIVHAAGNDARDLYAAQEFDKAIEACRGRTDHESVVVKALAYAERSALYKQKEDKKELTALAKSLKGTLGAKDLQMLAELGAISANPNGADLAADLMDDILDQVSSTADMDLVLETIKAGPGPKATASALKALHRHLSQVRKYVDAGGTMPDSERMLFTRADMLELLVTLLDGKETKSAAQKALVAIEEPALAALEAKGGAEAMDTARKIRDDMAGREKKHPGSAWYGKPD
;
A
#
# COMPACT_ATOMS: atom_id res chain seq x y z
N MET A 1 -5.24 -50.08 23.78
CA MET A 1 -6.31 -49.07 23.85
C MET A 1 -5.84 -47.62 23.69
N THR A 2 -4.53 -47.35 23.70
CA THR A 2 -3.95 -45.99 23.68
C THR A 2 -3.93 -45.29 22.30
N LYS A 3 -3.92 -46.02 21.18
CA LYS A 3 -3.86 -45.40 19.84
C LYS A 3 -5.16 -44.69 19.39
N ARG A 4 -6.34 -45.15 19.85
CA ARG A 4 -7.63 -44.54 19.46
C ARG A 4 -7.90 -43.19 20.15
N ILE A 5 -7.42 -43.02 21.39
CA ILE A 5 -7.60 -41.77 22.13
C ILE A 5 -6.76 -40.65 21.51
N LEU A 6 -5.54 -40.95 21.04
CA LEU A 6 -4.66 -39.97 20.41
C LEU A 6 -5.23 -39.45 19.07
N GLN A 7 -5.87 -40.31 18.27
CA GLN A 7 -6.51 -39.89 17.01
C GLN A 7 -7.73 -38.99 17.23
N ILE A 8 -8.51 -39.24 18.28
CA ILE A 8 -9.69 -38.41 18.59
C ILE A 8 -9.27 -37.02 19.08
N VAL A 9 -8.24 -36.93 19.93
CA VAL A 9 -7.73 -35.64 20.42
C VAL A 9 -7.15 -34.79 19.29
N VAL A 10 -6.43 -35.40 18.34
CA VAL A 10 -5.87 -34.68 17.18
C VAL A 10 -6.98 -34.19 16.24
N VAL A 11 -8.02 -34.99 15.99
CA VAL A 11 -9.14 -34.59 15.12
C VAL A 11 -9.99 -33.47 15.76
N VAL A 12 -10.23 -33.53 17.07
CA VAL A 12 -10.97 -32.47 17.80
C VAL A 12 -10.15 -31.19 17.88
N GLY A 13 -8.83 -31.28 18.07
CA GLY A 13 -7.92 -30.13 18.06
C GLY A 13 -7.88 -29.42 16.71
N ILE A 14 -7.81 -30.18 15.61
CA ILE A 14 -7.81 -29.63 14.24
C ILE A 14 -9.18 -29.06 13.85
N LEU A 15 -10.28 -29.69 14.28
CA LEU A 15 -11.62 -29.12 14.07
C LEU A 15 -11.81 -27.82 14.86
N ALA A 16 -11.32 -27.75 16.09
CA ALA A 16 -11.45 -26.55 16.92
C ALA A 16 -10.69 -25.36 16.32
N THR A 17 -9.47 -25.56 15.82
CA THR A 17 -8.72 -24.48 15.14
C THR A 17 -9.37 -24.06 13.82
N LEU A 18 -9.82 -25.00 12.98
CA LEU A 18 -10.50 -24.67 11.72
C LEU A 18 -11.84 -23.95 11.93
N VAL A 19 -12.59 -24.31 12.98
CA VAL A 19 -13.86 -23.66 13.32
C VAL A 19 -13.62 -22.27 13.92
N VAL A 20 -12.57 -22.09 14.73
CA VAL A 20 -12.19 -20.77 15.24
C VAL A 20 -11.74 -19.86 14.11
N ASP A 21 -10.88 -20.32 13.20
CA ASP A 21 -10.43 -19.54 12.04
C ASP A 21 -11.61 -19.17 11.11
N GLY A 22 -12.55 -20.11 10.89
CA GLY A 22 -13.74 -19.87 10.07
C GLY A 22 -14.76 -18.90 10.69
N ILE A 23 -14.95 -18.92 12.01
CA ILE A 23 -15.84 -17.98 12.73
C ILE A 23 -15.21 -16.59 12.85
N VAL A 24 -13.88 -16.52 13.01
CA VAL A 24 -13.14 -15.25 13.02
C VAL A 24 -13.23 -14.57 11.65
N HIS A 25 -13.03 -15.32 10.55
CA HIS A 25 -13.20 -14.81 9.18
C HIS A 25 -14.65 -14.39 8.87
N ALA A 26 -15.65 -15.20 9.22
CA ALA A 26 -17.05 -14.92 8.90
C ALA A 26 -17.55 -13.62 9.55
N ALA A 27 -17.19 -13.34 10.80
CA ALA A 27 -17.61 -12.13 11.48
C ALA A 27 -16.62 -10.94 11.36
N GLY A 28 -15.45 -11.13 10.73
CA GLY A 28 -14.61 -10.02 10.23
C GLY A 28 -15.26 -9.34 9.03
N ASN A 29 -15.81 -10.15 8.11
CA ASN A 29 -16.65 -9.66 7.01
C ASN A 29 -17.91 -8.93 7.51
N ASP A 30 -18.56 -9.43 8.56
CA ASP A 30 -19.74 -8.75 9.14
C ASP A 30 -19.41 -7.34 9.67
N ALA A 31 -18.27 -7.15 10.36
CA ALA A 31 -17.90 -5.83 10.88
C ALA A 31 -17.55 -4.82 9.78
N ARG A 32 -16.86 -5.29 8.74
CA ARG A 32 -16.55 -4.49 7.55
C ARG A 32 -17.82 -4.11 6.79
N ASP A 33 -18.75 -5.03 6.61
CA ASP A 33 -20.03 -4.78 5.94
C ASP A 33 -20.89 -3.78 6.73
N LEU A 34 -20.92 -3.90 8.06
CA LEU A 34 -21.58 -2.93 8.94
C LEU A 34 -20.93 -1.54 8.85
N TYR A 35 -19.59 -1.49 8.77
CA TYR A 35 -18.86 -0.23 8.56
C TYR A 35 -19.19 0.39 7.20
N ALA A 36 -19.20 -0.41 6.13
CA ALA A 36 -19.59 0.03 4.78
C ALA A 36 -21.04 0.55 4.74
N ALA A 37 -21.94 -0.10 5.49
CA ALA A 37 -23.32 0.31 5.66
C ALA A 37 -23.51 1.51 6.61
N GLN A 38 -22.41 2.08 7.15
CA GLN A 38 -22.40 3.21 8.08
C GLN A 38 -23.11 2.92 9.42
N GLU A 39 -23.24 1.65 9.78
CA GLU A 39 -23.79 1.21 11.06
C GLU A 39 -22.69 1.15 12.13
N PHE A 40 -22.03 2.29 12.39
CA PHE A 40 -20.78 2.36 13.17
C PHE A 40 -20.89 1.78 14.58
N ASP A 41 -22.02 1.93 15.26
CA ASP A 41 -22.25 1.33 16.59
C ASP A 41 -22.22 -0.19 16.53
N LYS A 42 -22.85 -0.77 15.50
CA LYS A 42 -22.89 -2.22 15.30
C LYS A 42 -21.53 -2.74 14.84
N ALA A 43 -20.82 -2.00 13.99
CA ALA A 43 -19.45 -2.33 13.61
C ALA A 43 -18.51 -2.38 14.84
N ILE A 44 -18.60 -1.40 15.74
CA ILE A 44 -17.82 -1.39 16.99
C ILE A 44 -18.15 -2.59 17.87
N GLU A 45 -19.43 -2.92 18.03
CA GLU A 45 -19.85 -4.07 18.84
C GLU A 45 -19.44 -5.41 18.19
N ALA A 46 -19.52 -5.53 16.87
CA ALA A 46 -19.04 -6.70 16.14
C ALA A 46 -17.53 -6.93 16.34
N CYS A 47 -16.75 -5.87 16.49
CA CYS A 47 -15.32 -5.93 16.81
C CYS A 47 -15.01 -6.14 18.30
N ARG A 48 -16.01 -6.24 19.18
CA ARG A 48 -15.79 -6.31 20.63
C ARG A 48 -15.08 -7.60 21.03
N GLY A 49 -13.97 -7.45 21.77
CA GLY A 49 -13.16 -8.57 22.24
C GLY A 49 -12.29 -9.23 21.18
N ARG A 50 -12.31 -8.73 19.93
CA ARG A 50 -11.46 -9.18 18.83
C ARG A 50 -10.10 -8.47 18.85
N THR A 51 -9.07 -9.19 18.44
CA THR A 51 -7.68 -8.71 18.46
C THR A 51 -6.97 -8.89 17.12
N ASP A 52 -7.65 -9.40 16.10
CA ASP A 52 -7.12 -9.42 14.73
C ASP A 52 -7.02 -8.00 14.15
N HIS A 53 -6.09 -7.80 13.22
CA HIS A 53 -5.79 -6.48 12.67
C HIS A 53 -7.02 -5.82 12.03
N GLU A 54 -7.80 -6.57 11.24
CA GLU A 54 -8.98 -6.05 10.57
C GLU A 54 -10.01 -5.52 11.56
N SER A 55 -10.37 -6.31 12.57
CA SER A 55 -11.35 -5.88 13.57
C SER A 55 -10.88 -4.64 14.34
N VAL A 56 -9.59 -4.55 14.67
CA VAL A 56 -9.05 -3.38 15.39
C VAL A 56 -9.04 -2.14 14.49
N VAL A 57 -8.69 -2.28 13.21
CA VAL A 57 -8.72 -1.20 12.22
C VAL A 57 -10.15 -0.72 11.97
N VAL A 58 -11.09 -1.62 11.68
CA VAL A 58 -12.52 -1.29 11.49
C VAL A 58 -13.08 -0.58 12.71
N LYS A 59 -12.74 -1.04 13.92
CA LYS A 59 -13.14 -0.39 15.17
C LYS A 59 -12.56 1.03 15.27
N ALA A 60 -11.28 1.21 14.97
CA ALA A 60 -10.65 2.53 14.99
C ALA A 60 -11.30 3.50 14.00
N LEU A 61 -11.55 3.04 12.77
CA LEU A 61 -12.24 3.83 11.73
C LEU A 61 -13.67 4.18 12.12
N ALA A 62 -14.43 3.25 12.68
CA ALA A 62 -15.78 3.49 13.17
C ALA A 62 -15.81 4.53 14.31
N TYR A 63 -14.83 4.52 15.23
CA TYR A 63 -14.69 5.57 16.25
C TYR A 63 -14.30 6.92 15.66
N ALA A 64 -13.44 6.96 14.64
CA ALA A 64 -13.10 8.21 13.94
C ALA A 64 -14.33 8.84 13.28
N GLU A 65 -15.13 8.03 12.59
CA GLU A 65 -16.38 8.43 11.95
C GLU A 65 -17.38 8.95 12.98
N ARG A 66 -17.63 8.20 14.06
CA ARG A 66 -18.52 8.63 15.15
C ARG A 66 -18.06 9.90 15.86
N SER A 67 -16.76 10.02 16.14
CA SER A 67 -16.22 11.21 16.80
C SER A 67 -16.47 12.46 15.97
N ALA A 68 -16.38 12.35 14.64
CA ALA A 68 -16.70 13.43 13.72
C ALA A 68 -18.21 13.76 13.69
N LEU A 69 -19.06 12.74 13.66
CA LEU A 69 -20.53 12.90 13.59
C LEU A 69 -21.13 13.45 14.90
N TYR A 70 -20.73 12.90 16.04
CA TYR A 70 -21.37 13.15 17.34
C TYR A 70 -20.54 14.02 18.28
N LYS A 71 -19.29 14.33 17.93
CA LYS A 71 -18.36 15.16 18.73
C LYS A 71 -18.15 14.65 20.16
N GLN A 72 -18.26 13.34 20.36
CA GLN A 72 -18.10 12.72 21.68
C GLN A 72 -16.62 12.64 22.07
N LYS A 73 -16.31 13.08 23.30
CA LYS A 73 -14.94 13.13 23.83
C LYS A 73 -14.38 11.73 24.09
N GLU A 74 -15.23 10.81 24.51
CA GLU A 74 -14.91 9.40 24.78
C GLU A 74 -14.47 8.69 23.49
N ASP A 75 -15.20 8.89 22.38
CA ASP A 75 -14.83 8.32 21.07
C ASP A 75 -13.43 8.77 20.62
N LYS A 76 -13.06 10.03 20.88
CA LYS A 76 -11.72 10.54 20.58
C LYS A 76 -10.62 9.88 21.42
N LYS A 77 -10.90 9.57 22.70
CA LYS A 77 -9.95 8.87 23.57
C LYS A 77 -9.73 7.44 23.10
N GLU A 78 -10.82 6.73 22.79
CA GLU A 78 -10.77 5.36 22.28
C GLU A 78 -10.04 5.28 20.94
N LEU A 79 -10.35 6.19 20.00
CA LEU A 79 -9.61 6.32 18.75
C LEU A 79 -8.11 6.50 18.98
N THR A 80 -7.73 7.41 19.88
CA THR A 80 -6.32 7.69 20.16
C THR A 80 -5.60 6.44 20.71
N ALA A 81 -6.26 5.68 21.58
CA ALA A 81 -5.73 4.43 22.13
C ALA A 81 -5.56 3.36 21.04
N LEU A 82 -6.56 3.19 20.19
CA LEU A 82 -6.55 2.21 19.09
C LEU A 82 -5.50 2.55 18.03
N ALA A 83 -5.44 3.81 17.58
CA ALA A 83 -4.43 4.28 16.64
C ALA A 83 -3.01 4.05 17.18
N LYS A 84 -2.79 4.28 18.47
CA LYS A 84 -1.51 4.00 19.13
C LYS A 84 -1.19 2.49 19.16
N SER A 85 -2.17 1.62 19.35
CA SER A 85 -1.94 0.17 19.32
C SER A 85 -1.70 -0.39 17.92
N LEU A 86 -2.28 0.24 16.89
CA LEU A 86 -2.10 -0.14 15.49
C LEU A 86 -0.72 0.29 14.95
N LYS A 87 -0.17 1.37 15.50
CA LYS A 87 1.15 1.87 15.11
C LYS A 87 2.24 0.83 15.40
N GLY A 88 2.90 0.36 14.34
CA GLY A 88 4.00 -0.61 14.42
C GLY A 88 3.56 -2.08 14.60
N THR A 89 2.25 -2.36 14.60
CA THR A 89 1.73 -3.74 14.59
C THR A 89 1.28 -4.18 13.20
N LEU A 90 0.80 -3.23 12.39
CA LEU A 90 0.45 -3.48 10.99
C LEU A 90 1.70 -3.61 10.11
N GLY A 91 1.61 -4.45 9.07
CA GLY A 91 2.66 -4.68 8.09
C GLY A 91 2.18 -4.55 6.65
N ALA A 92 3.06 -4.80 5.68
CA ALA A 92 2.76 -4.61 4.25
C ALA A 92 1.50 -5.34 3.77
N LYS A 93 1.17 -6.49 4.37
CA LYS A 93 -0.03 -7.29 4.05
C LYS A 93 -1.34 -6.59 4.42
N ASP A 94 -1.31 -5.62 5.33
CA ASP A 94 -2.49 -4.89 5.78
C ASP A 94 -2.83 -3.69 4.86
N LEU A 95 -1.94 -3.34 3.92
CA LEU A 95 -2.11 -2.17 3.03
C LEU A 95 -3.39 -2.24 2.17
N GLN A 96 -3.68 -3.41 1.59
CA GLN A 96 -4.86 -3.57 0.74
C GLN A 96 -6.14 -3.42 1.55
N MET A 97 -6.20 -4.04 2.73
CA MET A 97 -7.34 -3.88 3.63
C MET A 97 -7.53 -2.41 4.03
N LEU A 98 -6.48 -1.69 4.41
CA LEU A 98 -6.56 -0.27 4.74
C LEU A 98 -7.02 0.57 3.54
N ALA A 99 -6.54 0.27 2.34
CA ALA A 99 -6.95 0.94 1.12
C ALA A 99 -8.45 0.77 0.84
N GLU A 100 -8.93 -0.47 0.94
CA GLU A 100 -10.34 -0.79 0.74
C GLU A 100 -11.22 -0.13 1.80
N LEU A 101 -10.84 -0.19 3.08
CA LEU A 101 -11.58 0.43 4.18
C LEU A 101 -11.59 1.96 4.10
N GLY A 102 -10.46 2.57 3.72
CA GLY A 102 -10.37 4.01 3.48
C GLY A 102 -11.24 4.47 2.31
N ALA A 103 -11.31 3.68 1.24
CA ALA A 103 -12.12 3.98 0.06
C ALA A 103 -13.64 3.93 0.32
N ILE A 104 -14.09 3.07 1.23
CA ILE A 104 -15.52 2.98 1.61
C ILE A 104 -15.90 3.91 2.78
N SER A 105 -14.94 4.65 3.33
CA SER A 105 -15.16 5.58 4.43
C SER A 105 -16.17 6.66 4.02
N ALA A 106 -17.18 6.89 4.87
CA ALA A 106 -18.24 7.86 4.59
C ALA A 106 -17.79 9.31 4.76
N ASN A 107 -16.72 9.56 5.53
CA ASN A 107 -16.19 10.90 5.75
C ASN A 107 -14.65 10.98 5.68
N PRO A 108 -14.09 12.19 5.51
CA PRO A 108 -12.65 12.37 5.36
C PRO A 108 -11.81 11.87 6.54
N ASN A 109 -12.34 11.82 7.77
CA ASN A 109 -11.56 11.42 8.95
C ASN A 109 -11.24 9.93 8.97
N GLY A 110 -12.16 9.07 8.54
CA GLY A 110 -11.88 7.64 8.42
C GLY A 110 -10.89 7.36 7.29
N ALA A 111 -11.08 8.00 6.12
CA ALA A 111 -10.14 7.94 5.01
C ALA A 111 -8.74 8.48 5.40
N ASP A 112 -8.69 9.58 6.16
CA ASP A 112 -7.44 10.16 6.66
C ASP A 112 -6.74 9.24 7.65
N LEU A 113 -7.48 8.61 8.57
CA LEU A 113 -6.92 7.65 9.52
C LEU A 113 -6.36 6.42 8.79
N ALA A 114 -7.10 5.87 7.82
CA ALA A 114 -6.62 4.78 6.98
C ALA A 114 -5.32 5.18 6.26
N ALA A 115 -5.30 6.37 5.65
CA ALA A 115 -4.10 6.90 4.98
C ALA A 115 -2.92 7.09 5.94
N ASP A 116 -3.15 7.58 7.17
CA ASP A 116 -2.09 7.75 8.18
C ASP A 116 -1.52 6.40 8.64
N LEU A 117 -2.38 5.39 8.84
CA LEU A 117 -1.95 4.02 9.15
C LEU A 117 -1.17 3.39 7.98
N MET A 118 -1.59 3.65 6.74
CA MET A 118 -0.85 3.22 5.55
C MET A 118 0.52 3.88 5.48
N ASP A 119 0.63 5.18 5.77
CA ASP A 119 1.91 5.92 5.75
C ASP A 119 2.93 5.30 6.72
N ASP A 120 2.48 4.90 7.92
CA ASP A 120 3.30 4.22 8.92
C ASP A 120 3.85 2.86 8.43
N ILE A 121 3.08 2.12 7.64
CA ILE A 121 3.51 0.84 7.02
C ILE A 121 4.46 1.12 5.85
N LEU A 122 4.07 2.04 4.97
CA LEU A 122 4.80 2.42 3.76
C LEU A 122 6.19 3.00 4.07
N ASP A 123 6.36 3.62 5.24
CA ASP A 123 7.67 4.08 5.71
C ASP A 123 8.65 2.95 6.05
N GLN A 124 8.14 1.74 6.29
CA GLN A 124 8.93 0.55 6.66
C GLN A 124 9.15 -0.41 5.47
N VAL A 125 8.40 -0.22 4.39
CA VAL A 125 8.52 -1.00 3.17
C VAL A 125 9.90 -0.78 2.53
N SER A 126 10.64 -1.87 2.32
CA SER A 126 12.01 -1.83 1.78
C SER A 126 12.37 -2.99 0.85
N SER A 127 11.45 -3.95 0.65
CA SER A 127 11.68 -5.12 -0.18
C SER A 127 10.85 -5.06 -1.47
N THR A 128 11.35 -5.72 -2.51
CA THR A 128 10.67 -5.86 -3.81
C THR A 128 9.39 -6.67 -3.69
N ALA A 129 9.31 -7.62 -2.75
CA ALA A 129 8.07 -8.36 -2.48
C ALA A 129 6.97 -7.45 -1.88
N ASP A 130 7.35 -6.48 -1.04
CA ASP A 130 6.40 -5.50 -0.53
C ASP A 130 5.96 -4.49 -1.61
N MET A 131 6.79 -4.24 -2.63
CA MET A 131 6.43 -3.36 -3.74
C MET A 131 5.21 -3.86 -4.52
N ASP A 132 5.02 -5.17 -4.65
CA ASP A 132 3.81 -5.72 -5.27
C ASP A 132 2.56 -5.27 -4.50
N LEU A 133 2.60 -5.36 -3.18
CA LEU A 133 1.51 -4.90 -2.32
C LEU A 133 1.30 -3.39 -2.42
N VAL A 134 2.37 -2.60 -2.52
CA VAL A 134 2.28 -1.15 -2.76
C VAL A 134 1.61 -0.85 -4.11
N LEU A 135 1.94 -1.59 -5.17
CA LEU A 135 1.35 -1.39 -6.49
C LEU A 135 -0.14 -1.79 -6.51
N GLU A 136 -0.50 -2.91 -5.91
CA GLU A 136 -1.91 -3.32 -5.77
C GLU A 136 -2.71 -2.31 -4.93
N THR A 137 -2.08 -1.75 -3.90
CA THR A 137 -2.65 -0.67 -3.10
C THR A 137 -2.92 0.58 -3.94
N ILE A 138 -2.01 0.99 -4.81
CA ILE A 138 -2.22 2.14 -5.71
C ILE A 138 -3.36 1.83 -6.70
N LYS A 139 -3.40 0.61 -7.26
CA LYS A 139 -4.45 0.17 -8.19
C LYS A 139 -5.84 0.16 -7.54
N ALA A 140 -5.92 -0.19 -6.25
CA ALA A 140 -7.17 -0.16 -5.49
C ALA A 140 -7.76 1.26 -5.34
N GLY A 141 -6.96 2.31 -5.56
CA GLY A 141 -7.41 3.70 -5.55
C GLY A 141 -7.90 4.20 -4.19
N PRO A 142 -7.09 4.14 -3.10
CA PRO A 142 -7.46 4.48 -1.72
C PRO A 142 -7.71 5.99 -1.48
N GLY A 143 -7.94 6.75 -2.54
CA GLY A 143 -7.98 8.20 -2.53
C GLY A 143 -6.60 8.86 -2.68
N PRO A 144 -6.57 10.19 -2.90
CA PRO A 144 -5.36 10.87 -3.35
C PRO A 144 -4.21 10.89 -2.35
N LYS A 145 -4.52 11.08 -1.06
CA LYS A 145 -3.52 11.14 0.03
C LYS A 145 -2.79 9.81 0.18
N ALA A 146 -3.53 8.72 0.35
CA ALA A 146 -2.97 7.37 0.44
C ALA A 146 -2.20 6.98 -0.83
N THR A 147 -2.74 7.33 -2.01
CA THR A 147 -2.04 7.11 -3.29
C THR A 147 -0.71 7.85 -3.34
N ALA A 148 -0.65 9.11 -2.89
CA ALA A 148 0.58 9.89 -2.85
C ALA A 148 1.62 9.30 -1.89
N SER A 149 1.21 8.81 -0.72
CA SER A 149 2.10 8.10 0.22
C SER A 149 2.64 6.81 -0.39
N ALA A 150 1.80 6.00 -1.03
CA ALA A 150 2.22 4.77 -1.69
C ALA A 150 3.23 5.04 -2.83
N LEU A 151 2.98 6.06 -3.64
CA LEU A 151 3.92 6.53 -4.68
C LEU A 151 5.25 7.02 -4.08
N LYS A 152 5.23 7.69 -2.93
CA LYS A 152 6.43 8.13 -2.23
C LYS A 152 7.26 6.94 -1.72
N ALA A 153 6.63 5.88 -1.24
CA ALA A 153 7.31 4.64 -0.84
C ALA A 153 7.92 3.93 -2.05
N LEU A 154 7.17 3.80 -3.15
CA LEU A 154 7.68 3.27 -4.41
C LEU A 154 8.90 4.06 -4.88
N HIS A 155 8.81 5.39 -4.93
CA HIS A 155 9.93 6.25 -5.31
C HIS A 155 11.15 6.08 -4.37
N ARG A 156 10.94 5.88 -3.08
CA ARG A 156 12.02 5.64 -2.10
C ARG A 156 12.76 4.34 -2.43
N HIS A 157 12.03 3.25 -2.69
CA HIS A 157 12.61 1.97 -3.12
C HIS A 157 13.40 2.13 -4.43
N LEU A 158 12.76 2.67 -5.47
CA LEU A 158 13.39 2.92 -6.77
C LEU A 158 14.67 3.76 -6.64
N SER A 159 14.64 4.81 -5.82
CA SER A 159 15.80 5.67 -5.58
C SER A 159 16.93 4.96 -4.83
N GLN A 160 16.62 4.05 -3.91
CA GLN A 160 17.64 3.26 -3.21
C GLN A 160 18.35 2.30 -4.18
N VAL A 161 17.59 1.59 -5.02
CA VAL A 161 18.15 0.71 -6.06
C VAL A 161 19.02 1.53 -7.03
N ARG A 162 18.53 2.72 -7.42
CA ARG A 162 19.23 3.62 -8.33
C ARG A 162 20.60 4.06 -7.81
N LYS A 163 20.79 4.25 -6.50
CA LYS A 163 22.11 4.63 -5.94
C LYS A 163 23.21 3.63 -6.29
N TYR A 164 22.90 2.34 -6.36
CA TYR A 164 23.88 1.33 -6.75
C TYR A 164 24.33 1.48 -8.20
N VAL A 165 23.42 1.93 -9.08
CA VAL A 165 23.75 2.13 -10.49
C VAL A 165 24.38 3.50 -10.75
N ASP A 166 23.96 4.54 -10.04
CA ASP A 166 24.61 5.85 -10.10
C ASP A 166 26.09 5.77 -9.66
N ALA A 167 26.45 4.77 -8.83
CA ALA A 167 27.83 4.45 -8.48
C ALA A 167 28.60 3.65 -9.57
N GLY A 168 28.00 3.40 -10.74
CA GLY A 168 28.60 2.66 -11.85
C GLY A 168 28.35 1.15 -11.83
N GLY A 169 27.47 0.65 -10.95
CA GLY A 169 27.05 -0.74 -10.91
C GLY A 169 25.99 -1.11 -11.97
N THR A 170 25.67 -2.39 -12.06
CA THR A 170 24.57 -2.91 -12.90
C THR A 170 23.37 -3.27 -12.03
N MET A 171 22.16 -3.00 -12.53
CA MET A 171 20.94 -3.34 -11.81
C MET A 171 20.72 -4.87 -11.75
N PRO A 172 20.47 -5.45 -10.56
CA PRO A 172 20.09 -6.86 -10.43
C PRO A 172 18.84 -7.18 -11.25
N ASP A 173 18.76 -8.38 -11.82
CA ASP A 173 17.63 -8.78 -12.67
C ASP A 173 16.29 -8.72 -11.94
N SER A 174 16.25 -9.04 -10.64
CA SER A 174 15.04 -8.94 -9.81
C SER A 174 14.49 -7.51 -9.74
N GLU A 175 15.39 -6.51 -9.63
CA GLU A 175 14.99 -5.10 -9.64
C GLU A 175 14.65 -4.64 -11.06
N ARG A 176 15.38 -5.14 -12.07
CA ARG A 176 15.12 -4.80 -13.47
C ARG A 176 13.70 -5.19 -13.90
N MET A 177 13.23 -6.36 -13.44
CA MET A 177 11.86 -6.79 -13.69
C MET A 177 10.85 -5.78 -13.13
N LEU A 178 11.04 -5.26 -11.91
CA LEU A 178 10.16 -4.23 -11.35
C LEU A 178 10.15 -2.96 -12.22
N PHE A 179 11.31 -2.45 -12.63
CA PHE A 179 11.45 -1.20 -13.39
C PHE A 179 10.85 -1.27 -14.80
N THR A 180 10.72 -2.46 -15.37
CA THR A 180 10.25 -2.69 -16.75
C THR A 180 8.80 -3.18 -16.83
N ARG A 181 8.10 -3.28 -15.69
CA ARG A 181 6.71 -3.70 -15.63
C ARG A 181 5.76 -2.73 -16.33
N ALA A 182 5.11 -3.20 -17.39
CA ALA A 182 4.15 -2.43 -18.16
C ALA A 182 2.98 -1.91 -17.31
N ASP A 183 2.43 -2.75 -16.44
CA ASP A 183 1.28 -2.39 -15.59
C ASP A 183 1.62 -1.25 -14.61
N MET A 184 2.82 -1.26 -14.02
CA MET A 184 3.30 -0.18 -13.17
C MET A 184 3.51 1.11 -13.98
N LEU A 185 4.15 1.02 -15.14
CA LEU A 185 4.44 2.19 -15.98
C LEU A 185 3.15 2.87 -16.45
N GLU A 186 2.18 2.11 -16.94
CA GLU A 186 0.87 2.62 -17.35
C GLU A 186 0.12 3.30 -16.20
N LEU A 187 0.17 2.70 -15.00
CA LEU A 187 -0.43 3.26 -13.80
C LEU A 187 0.20 4.61 -13.43
N LEU A 188 1.53 4.68 -13.36
CA LEU A 188 2.26 5.91 -13.03
C LEU A 188 2.01 7.01 -14.05
N VAL A 189 1.99 6.66 -15.33
CA VAL A 189 1.72 7.56 -16.45
C VAL A 189 0.29 8.10 -16.38
N THR A 190 -0.69 7.28 -16.00
CA THR A 190 -2.07 7.71 -15.74
C THR A 190 -2.15 8.71 -14.58
N LEU A 191 -1.43 8.44 -13.49
CA LEU A 191 -1.43 9.26 -12.27
C LEU A 191 -0.77 10.64 -12.43
N LEU A 192 -0.12 10.93 -13.56
CA LEU A 192 0.39 12.27 -13.89
C LEU A 192 -0.71 13.32 -14.06
N ASP A 193 -1.93 12.91 -14.39
CA ASP A 193 -3.05 13.84 -14.60
C ASP A 193 -3.72 14.25 -13.28
N GLY A 194 -3.45 13.50 -12.20
CA GLY A 194 -4.02 13.77 -10.88
C GLY A 194 -3.29 14.90 -10.17
N LYS A 195 -4.03 15.95 -9.77
CA LYS A 195 -3.46 17.15 -9.12
C LYS A 195 -2.60 16.83 -7.88
N GLU A 196 -3.03 15.87 -7.06
CA GLU A 196 -2.38 15.51 -5.80
C GLU A 196 -1.34 14.38 -5.97
N THR A 197 -1.46 13.58 -7.03
CA THR A 197 -0.57 12.44 -7.31
C THR A 197 0.56 12.78 -8.27
N LYS A 198 0.39 13.82 -9.11
CA LYS A 198 1.30 14.21 -10.20
C LYS A 198 2.77 14.31 -9.77
N SER A 199 3.05 15.03 -8.69
CA SER A 199 4.44 15.24 -8.26
C SER A 199 5.11 13.92 -7.82
N ALA A 200 4.38 13.06 -7.12
CA ALA A 200 4.89 11.77 -6.68
C ALA A 200 5.05 10.79 -7.85
N ALA A 201 4.08 10.73 -8.76
CA ALA A 201 4.14 9.92 -9.97
C ALA A 201 5.30 10.34 -10.88
N GLN A 202 5.49 11.64 -11.11
CA GLN A 202 6.61 12.16 -11.90
C GLN A 202 7.96 11.75 -11.29
N LYS A 203 8.11 11.82 -9.96
CA LYS A 203 9.35 11.39 -9.29
C LYS A 203 9.61 9.89 -9.44
N ALA A 204 8.58 9.06 -9.38
CA ALA A 204 8.71 7.62 -9.63
C ALA A 204 9.14 7.33 -11.07
N LEU A 205 8.50 7.97 -12.06
CA LEU A 205 8.84 7.83 -13.48
C LEU A 205 10.27 8.30 -13.79
N VAL A 206 10.69 9.43 -13.21
CA VAL A 206 12.08 9.93 -13.33
C VAL A 206 13.08 9.00 -12.66
N ALA A 207 12.68 8.25 -11.62
CA ALA A 207 13.57 7.24 -11.02
C ALA A 207 13.73 6.00 -11.90
N ILE A 208 12.71 5.66 -12.70
CA ILE A 208 12.72 4.53 -13.64
C ILE A 208 13.50 4.89 -14.91
N GLU A 209 13.34 6.11 -15.43
CA GLU A 209 14.02 6.59 -16.64
C GLU A 209 13.70 5.81 -17.93
N GLU A 210 14.66 5.07 -18.50
CA GLU A 210 14.57 4.53 -19.87
C GLU A 210 13.30 3.70 -20.13
N PRO A 211 12.89 2.75 -19.26
CA PRO A 211 11.63 2.01 -19.44
C PRO A 211 10.39 2.91 -19.42
N ALA A 212 10.44 4.03 -18.68
CA ALA A 212 9.32 4.96 -18.60
C ALA A 212 9.15 5.82 -19.86
N LEU A 213 10.20 6.01 -20.67
CA LEU A 213 10.14 6.85 -21.87
C LEU A 213 9.10 6.34 -22.87
N ALA A 214 9.10 5.04 -23.17
CA ALA A 214 8.16 4.46 -24.13
C ALA A 214 6.69 4.66 -23.70
N ALA A 215 6.40 4.46 -22.41
CA ALA A 215 5.05 4.67 -21.86
C ALA A 215 4.64 6.16 -21.89
N LEU A 216 5.57 7.08 -21.63
CA LEU A 216 5.32 8.53 -21.67
C LEU A 216 5.09 9.03 -23.10
N GLU A 217 5.89 8.55 -24.05
CA GLU A 217 5.74 8.89 -25.48
C GLU A 217 4.44 8.35 -26.05
N ALA A 218 4.05 7.13 -25.66
CA ALA A 218 2.78 6.53 -26.06
C ALA A 218 1.56 7.31 -25.52
N LYS A 219 1.62 7.79 -24.27
CA LYS A 219 0.55 8.66 -23.72
C LYS A 219 0.50 10.01 -24.43
N GLY A 220 1.66 10.62 -24.68
CA GLY A 220 1.76 11.97 -25.21
C GLY A 220 1.18 13.04 -24.26
N GLY A 221 0.95 14.24 -24.79
CA GLY A 221 0.46 15.39 -24.02
C GLY A 221 1.55 16.15 -23.24
N ALA A 222 1.24 17.36 -22.80
CA ALA A 222 2.23 18.30 -22.27
C ALA A 222 2.97 17.77 -21.03
N GLU A 223 2.25 17.13 -20.10
CA GLU A 223 2.82 16.65 -18.84
C GLU A 223 3.69 15.40 -19.00
N ALA A 224 3.27 14.47 -19.85
CA ALA A 224 4.08 13.29 -20.16
C ALA A 224 5.36 13.70 -20.92
N MET A 225 5.24 14.64 -21.86
CA MET A 225 6.39 15.14 -22.63
C MET A 225 7.36 15.98 -21.77
N ASP A 226 6.87 16.74 -20.79
CA ASP A 226 7.72 17.42 -19.81
C ASP A 226 8.53 16.40 -18.97
N THR A 227 7.85 15.34 -18.52
CA THR A 227 8.48 14.26 -17.75
C THR A 227 9.51 13.50 -18.59
N ALA A 228 9.17 13.16 -19.85
CA ALA A 228 10.08 12.49 -20.77
C ALA A 228 11.32 13.33 -21.06
N ARG A 229 11.18 14.65 -21.21
CA ARG A 229 12.31 15.58 -21.36
C ARG A 229 13.22 15.54 -20.13
N LYS A 230 12.67 15.63 -18.91
CA LYS A 230 13.45 15.52 -17.67
C LYS A 230 14.25 14.23 -17.61
N ILE A 231 13.63 13.10 -17.97
CA ILE A 231 14.32 11.81 -18.03
C ILE A 231 15.50 11.86 -19.01
N ARG A 232 15.29 12.35 -20.23
CA ARG A 232 16.37 12.45 -21.24
C ARG A 232 17.52 13.35 -20.78
N ASP A 233 17.20 14.47 -20.14
CA ASP A 233 18.21 15.40 -19.61
C ASP A 233 19.04 14.73 -18.49
N ASP A 234 18.39 14.00 -17.57
CA ASP A 234 19.04 13.25 -16.50
C ASP A 234 19.92 12.11 -17.06
N MET A 235 19.42 11.35 -18.05
CA MET A 235 20.17 10.31 -18.75
C MET A 235 21.43 10.87 -19.41
N ALA A 236 21.30 11.94 -20.20
CA ALA A 236 22.43 12.57 -20.89
C ALA A 236 23.45 13.15 -19.92
N GLY A 237 23.00 13.71 -18.79
CA GLY A 237 23.86 14.18 -17.72
C GLY A 237 24.67 13.05 -17.07
N ARG A 238 24.08 11.87 -16.90
CA ARG A 238 24.73 10.69 -16.33
C ARG A 238 25.68 10.01 -17.31
N GLU A 239 25.30 9.82 -18.57
CA GLU A 239 26.18 9.23 -19.60
C GLU A 239 27.51 9.97 -19.72
N LYS A 240 27.47 11.31 -19.59
CA LYS A 240 28.69 12.15 -19.55
C LYS A 240 29.57 11.86 -18.33
N LYS A 241 28.97 11.55 -17.18
CA LYS A 241 29.69 11.25 -15.92
C LYS A 241 30.17 9.80 -15.86
N HIS A 242 29.42 8.86 -16.43
CA HIS A 242 29.62 7.41 -16.33
C HIS A 242 29.37 6.71 -17.69
N PRO A 243 30.24 6.91 -18.70
CA PRO A 243 30.03 6.43 -20.08
C PRO A 243 30.07 4.89 -20.24
N GLY A 244 30.45 4.16 -19.20
CA GLY A 244 30.49 2.69 -19.17
C GLY A 244 29.38 2.02 -18.35
N SER A 245 28.47 2.80 -17.75
CA SER A 245 27.38 2.24 -16.96
C SER A 245 26.33 1.58 -17.87
N ALA A 246 26.11 0.29 -17.68
CA ALA A 246 25.06 -0.46 -18.36
C ALA A 246 23.91 -0.69 -17.37
N TRP A 247 22.90 0.17 -17.46
CA TRP A 247 21.88 0.29 -16.43
C TRP A 247 20.90 -0.88 -16.42
N TYR A 248 20.40 -1.23 -17.61
CA TYR A 248 19.48 -2.33 -17.87
C TYR A 248 20.19 -3.55 -18.46
N GLY A 249 21.52 -3.61 -18.32
CA GLY A 249 22.40 -4.54 -19.03
C GLY A 249 22.63 -4.10 -20.48
N LYS A 250 23.76 -4.47 -21.07
CA LYS A 250 23.82 -4.56 -22.52
C LYS A 250 23.00 -5.79 -22.92
N PRO A 251 22.22 -5.76 -24.01
CA PRO A 251 21.73 -6.99 -24.60
C PRO A 251 22.96 -7.86 -24.92
N ASP A 252 22.97 -9.09 -24.41
CA ASP A 252 23.81 -10.14 -24.97
C ASP A 252 23.38 -10.43 -26.41
#